data_AF-A0A947TKE8-F1
#
_entry.id   AF-A0A947TKE8-F1
#
_cell.length_a   1.000
_cell.length_b   1.000
_cell.length_c   1.000
_cell.angle_alpha   90.00
_cell.angle_beta   90.00
_cell.angle_gamma   90.00
#
_symmetry.space_group_name_H-M   'P 1'
#
loop_
_entity.id
_entity.type
_entity.pdbx_description
1 polymer ?
#
loop_
_entity_poly.entity_id
_entity_poly.type
_entity_poly.pdbx_seq_one_letter_code
_entity_poly.pdbx_strand_id
1 'polypeptide(L)'
;MSKENAKINCSVFQKQEPVIADITAKINGAKGVLEKADFAEELQKEVNILLSCPDYNEKSKDCNNCRFIANLRKKTTDLVIKAKKLA
;
A
#
# COMPACT_ATOMS: atom_id res chain seq x y z
N MET A 1 -16.22 -17.05 14.84
CA MET A 1 -16.30 -16.83 13.37
C MET A 1 -14.96 -16.32 12.91
N SER A 2 -14.16 -17.18 12.29
CA SER A 2 -12.87 -16.80 11.70
C SER A 2 -13.15 -15.76 10.62
N LYS A 3 -12.60 -14.55 10.76
CA LYS A 3 -12.64 -13.55 9.69
C LYS A 3 -11.87 -14.13 8.51
N GLU A 4 -12.56 -14.72 7.55
CA GLU A 4 -11.99 -14.94 6.23
C GLU A 4 -11.65 -13.55 5.68
N ASN A 5 -10.38 -13.17 5.79
CA ASN A 5 -9.88 -11.98 5.12
C ASN A 5 -10.19 -12.20 3.64
N ALA A 6 -11.10 -11.39 3.08
CA ALA A 6 -11.42 -11.42 1.67
C ALA A 6 -10.10 -11.28 0.89
N LYS A 7 -9.60 -12.41 0.35
CA LYS A 7 -8.32 -12.46 -0.35
C LYS A 7 -8.56 -11.97 -1.77
N ILE A 8 -7.92 -10.87 -2.14
CA ILE A 8 -7.82 -10.45 -3.54
C ILE A 8 -7.07 -11.55 -4.29
N ASN A 9 -7.73 -12.18 -5.25
CA ASN A 9 -7.16 -13.27 -6.04
C ASN A 9 -6.52 -12.76 -7.33
N CYS A 10 -5.49 -11.92 -7.19
CA CYS A 10 -4.71 -11.38 -8.30
C CYS A 10 -3.23 -11.66 -8.05
N SER A 11 -2.53 -12.24 -9.03
CA SER A 11 -1.11 -12.60 -8.91
C SER A 11 -0.22 -11.39 -8.64
N VAL A 12 -0.49 -10.25 -9.29
CA VAL A 12 0.24 -8.99 -9.08
C VAL A 12 0.06 -8.52 -7.63
N PHE A 13 -1.19 -8.51 -7.13
CA PHE A 13 -1.47 -8.16 -5.75
C PHE A 13 -0.80 -9.11 -4.75
N GLN A 14 -0.93 -10.41 -4.95
CA GLN A 14 -0.38 -11.43 -4.06
C GLN A 14 1.16 -11.40 -4.00
N LYS A 15 1.82 -11.04 -5.10
CA LYS A 15 3.27 -10.82 -5.13
C LYS A 15 3.67 -9.57 -4.35
N GLN A 16 2.87 -8.50 -4.46
CA GLN A 16 3.21 -7.20 -3.88
C GLN A 16 2.84 -7.06 -2.40
N GLU A 17 1.78 -7.74 -1.96
CA GLU A 17 1.21 -7.61 -0.62
C GLU A 17 2.20 -7.91 0.52
N PRO A 18 3.06 -8.95 0.45
CA PRO A 18 4.06 -9.18 1.49
C PRO A 18 5.09 -8.04 1.62
N VAL A 19 5.51 -7.44 0.50
CA VAL A 19 6.46 -6.32 0.48
C VAL A 19 5.80 -5.08 1.10
N ILE A 20 4.57 -4.79 0.71
CA ILE A 20 3.77 -3.70 1.29
C ILE A 20 3.58 -3.91 2.80
N ALA A 21 3.30 -5.14 3.23
CA ALA A 21 3.10 -5.47 4.64
C ALA A 21 4.38 -5.26 5.47
N ASP A 22 5.54 -5.69 4.95
CA ASP A 22 6.84 -5.47 5.59
C ASP A 22 7.16 -3.97 5.77
N ILE A 23 7.00 -3.18 4.72
CA ILE A 23 7.24 -1.73 4.81
C ILE A 23 6.25 -1.06 5.76
N THR A 24 4.98 -1.49 5.75
CA THR A 24 3.97 -0.99 6.70
C THR A 24 4.36 -1.29 8.14
N ALA A 25 4.93 -2.46 8.43
CA ALA A 25 5.45 -2.79 9.75
C ALA A 25 6.61 -1.87 10.16
N LYS A 26 7.53 -1.56 9.23
CA LYS A 26 8.62 -0.60 9.45
C LYS A 26 8.12 0.81 9.77
N ILE A 27 7.11 1.32 9.03
CA ILE A 27 6.46 2.61 9.33
C ILE A 27 5.88 2.60 10.75
N ASN A 28 5.20 1.53 11.14
CA ASN A 28 4.59 1.44 12.47
C ASN A 28 5.63 1.32 13.60
N GLY A 29 6.78 0.70 13.34
CA GLY A 29 7.89 0.56 14.28
C GLY A 29 8.83 1.77 14.37
N ALA A 30 8.81 2.66 13.39
CA ALA A 30 9.66 3.84 13.34
C ALA A 30 9.36 4.83 14.47
N LYS A 31 10.42 5.42 15.04
CA LYS A 31 10.34 6.27 16.24
C LYS A 31 10.01 7.73 15.93
N GLY A 32 10.42 8.21 14.76
CA GLY A 32 10.31 9.62 14.38
C GLY A 32 9.52 9.83 13.08
N VAL A 33 9.03 11.06 12.89
CA VAL A 33 8.31 11.45 11.67
C VAL A 33 9.19 11.36 10.42
N LEU A 34 10.48 11.71 10.55
CA LEU A 34 11.44 11.62 9.43
C LEU A 34 11.63 10.18 8.96
N GLU A 35 11.92 9.26 9.88
CA GLU A 35 12.08 7.83 9.60
C GLU A 35 10.79 7.21 9.02
N LYS A 36 9.62 7.57 9.57
CA LYS A 36 8.32 7.16 9.03
C LYS A 36 8.13 7.63 7.59
N ALA A 37 8.58 8.83 7.28
CA ALA A 37 8.43 9.41 5.95
C ALA A 37 9.32 8.70 4.93
N ASP A 38 10.54 8.31 5.29
CA ASP A 38 11.42 7.56 4.39
C ASP A 38 10.81 6.20 4.03
N PHE A 39 10.28 5.45 5.01
CA PHE A 39 9.54 4.22 4.73
C PHE A 39 8.23 4.46 3.98
N ALA A 40 7.57 5.60 4.18
CA ALA A 40 6.37 5.96 3.42
C ALA A 40 6.67 6.26 1.95
N GLU A 41 7.83 6.86 1.64
CA GLU A 41 8.32 7.04 0.26
C GLU A 41 8.59 5.68 -0.41
N GLU A 42 9.16 4.71 0.31
CA GLU A 42 9.31 3.33 -0.18
C GLU A 42 7.95 2.66 -0.42
N LEU A 43 7.04 2.73 0.56
CA LEU A 43 5.70 2.15 0.45
C LEU A 43 4.94 2.72 -0.75
N GLN A 44 5.10 4.02 -1.02
CA GLN A 44 4.46 4.67 -2.16
C GLN A 44 4.93 4.09 -3.50
N LYS A 45 6.22 3.75 -3.65
CA LYS A 45 6.75 3.11 -4.87
C LYS A 45 6.09 1.75 -5.09
N GLU A 46 6.02 0.93 -4.05
CA GLU A 46 5.42 -0.40 -4.11
C GLU A 46 3.91 -0.37 -4.38
N VAL A 47 3.20 0.61 -3.80
CA VAL A 47 1.77 0.84 -4.05
C VAL A 47 1.53 1.32 -5.48
N ASN A 48 2.42 2.13 -6.04
CA ASN A 48 2.28 2.62 -7.42
C ASN A 48 2.34 1.47 -8.45
N ILE A 49 3.08 0.38 -8.18
CA ILE A 49 3.08 -0.83 -9.03
C ILE A 49 1.65 -1.38 -9.18
N LEU A 50 0.87 -1.43 -8.09
CA LEU A 50 -0.52 -1.88 -8.13
C LEU A 50 -1.43 -0.91 -8.88
N LEU A 51 -1.19 0.40 -8.71
CA LEU A 51 -1.98 1.45 -9.37
C LEU A 51 -1.69 1.59 -10.87
N SER A 52 -0.48 1.24 -11.30
CA SER A 52 -0.07 1.24 -12.71
C SER A 52 -0.11 -0.16 -13.35
N CYS A 53 -0.82 -1.11 -12.74
CA CYS A 53 -0.94 -2.48 -13.25
C CYS A 53 -1.53 -2.47 -14.68
N PRO A 54 -0.80 -2.98 -15.69
CA PRO A 54 -1.27 -2.97 -17.09
C PRO A 54 -2.45 -3.91 -17.32
N ASP A 55 -2.57 -4.95 -16.49
CA ASP A 55 -3.62 -5.96 -16.59
C ASP A 55 -4.89 -5.57 -15.81
N TYR A 56 -5.03 -4.30 -15.44
CA TYR A 56 -6.21 -3.83 -14.73
C TYR A 56 -7.49 -4.04 -15.55
N ASN A 57 -8.47 -4.71 -14.95
CA ASN A 57 -9.78 -4.94 -15.54
C ASN A 57 -10.88 -4.39 -14.62
N GLU A 58 -11.57 -3.34 -15.07
CA GLU A 58 -12.67 -2.70 -14.32
C GLU A 58 -13.86 -3.63 -14.03
N LYS A 59 -14.05 -4.69 -14.82
CA LYS A 59 -15.10 -5.70 -14.59
C LYS A 59 -14.72 -6.72 -13.53
N SER A 60 -13.43 -6.78 -13.13
CA SER A 60 -12.94 -7.71 -12.11
C SER A 60 -13.06 -7.10 -10.71
N LYS A 61 -13.77 -7.80 -9.82
CA LYS A 61 -13.88 -7.43 -8.39
C LYS A 61 -12.51 -7.39 -7.71
N ASP A 62 -11.61 -8.31 -8.05
CA ASP A 62 -10.25 -8.35 -7.51
C ASP A 62 -9.44 -7.12 -7.93
N CYS A 63 -9.53 -6.71 -9.19
CA CYS A 63 -8.87 -5.50 -9.69
C CYS A 63 -9.43 -4.25 -9.01
N ASN A 64 -10.74 -4.15 -8.86
CA ASN A 64 -11.39 -3.03 -8.19
C ASN A 64 -10.98 -2.93 -6.72
N ASN A 65 -10.98 -4.05 -5.99
CA ASN A 65 -10.56 -4.10 -4.59
C ASN A 65 -9.06 -3.78 -4.43
N CYS A 66 -8.21 -4.33 -5.30
CA CYS A 66 -6.78 -4.03 -5.36
C CYS A 66 -6.55 -2.52 -5.53
N ARG A 67 -7.18 -1.91 -6.54
CA ARG A 67 -7.05 -0.48 -6.81
C ARG A 67 -7.62 0.38 -5.69
N PHE A 68 -8.72 -0.03 -5.07
CA PHE A 68 -9.28 0.67 -3.91
C PHE A 68 -8.29 0.70 -2.73
N ILE A 69 -7.76 -0.46 -2.33
CA ILE A 69 -6.81 -0.56 -1.22
C ILE A 69 -5.49 0.16 -1.56
N ALA A 70 -4.99 0.02 -2.78
CA ALA A 70 -3.79 0.72 -3.23
C ALA A 70 -3.97 2.25 -3.16
N ASN A 71 -5.12 2.78 -3.56
CA ASN A 71 -5.41 4.22 -3.43
C ASN A 71 -5.47 4.68 -1.96
N LEU A 72 -6.05 3.88 -1.06
CA LEU A 72 -6.05 4.19 0.37
C LEU A 72 -4.62 4.27 0.92
N ARG A 73 -3.80 3.27 0.61
CA ARG A 73 -2.39 3.22 1.02
C ARG A 73 -1.61 4.41 0.49
N LYS A 74 -1.81 4.77 -0.79
CA LYS A 74 -1.18 5.96 -1.39
C LYS A 74 -1.54 7.24 -0.63
N LYS A 75 -2.82 7.46 -0.36
CA LYS A 75 -3.28 8.63 0.42
C LYS A 75 -2.65 8.67 1.80
N THR A 76 -2.55 7.53 2.49
CA THR A 76 -1.89 7.45 3.79
C THR A 76 -0.40 7.79 3.68
N THR A 77 0.33 7.24 2.70
CA THR A 77 1.74 7.59 2.50
C THR A 77 1.94 9.07 2.18
N ASP A 78 1.07 9.66 1.35
CA ASP A 78 1.12 11.09 1.03
C ASP A 78 1.00 11.97 2.28
N LEU A 79 0.16 11.58 3.24
CA LEU A 79 0.02 12.29 4.51
C LEU A 79 1.27 12.20 5.38
N VAL A 80 1.86 11.00 5.49
CA VAL A 80 3.10 10.80 6.26
C VAL A 80 4.26 11.58 5.64
N ILE A 81 4.40 11.53 4.31
CA ILE A 81 5.43 12.28 3.58
C ILE A 81 5.22 13.79 3.74
N LYS A 82 3.98 14.28 3.72
CA LYS A 82 3.69 15.70 3.99
C LYS A 82 4.07 16.10 5.42
N ALA A 83 3.86 15.24 6.40
CA ALA A 83 4.25 15.50 7.79
C ALA A 83 5.77 15.70 7.95
N LYS A 84 6.60 15.05 7.10
CA LYS A 84 8.06 15.31 7.01
C LYS A 84 8.40 16.79 6.83
N LYS A 85 7.56 17.54 6.10
CA LYS A 85 7.78 18.97 5.81
C LYS A 85 7.40 19.89 6.97
N LEU A 86 6.75 19.35 8.00
CA LEU A 86 6.25 20.06 9.17
C LEU A 86 7.06 19.73 10.44
N ALA A 87 8.01 18.80 10.36
CA ALA A 87 8.89 18.36 11.43
C ALA A 87 10.25 19.07 11.33
#